data_AF-R6CQZ0-F1
#
_entry.id   AF-R6CQZ0-F1
#
_cell.length_a   1.000
_cell.length_b   1.000
_cell.length_c   1.000
_cell.angle_alpha   90.00
_cell.angle_beta   90.00
_cell.angle_gamma   90.00
#
_symmetry.space_group_name_H-M   'P 1'
#
loop_
_entity.id
_entity.type
_entity.pdbx_description
1 polymer ?
#
loop_
_entity_poly.entity_id
_entity_poly.type
_entity_poly.pdbx_seq_one_letter_code
_entity_poly.pdbx_strand_id
1 'polypeptide(L)'
;MNLTDIQLCADFFHVNYLKTFYLVITYNENSFILLGEKANFPHLMGIQNNTYRSHGYNRPQYLFNDIIGRNPISTSIIPNHISPNSKMYKKALNFTKSTDIFWKNSGPLTLNYNPSLSSTKLNNVDILLTDINTGYMLGWVSNNKISVNANITMEKYCICTWIDESAGIQQSKEKYMPHQDVELIRFVFAFDNTSKLIRKKEYIYDRTHKKSILKSCARNNCNLLIDTANACHYKEIAVTEGIPCKINGVQF
;
A
#
# COMPACT_ATOMS: atom_id res chain seq x y z
N MET A 1 -13.46 -20.12 -0.27
CA MET A 1 -13.62 -18.82 -0.95
C MET A 1 -14.15 -19.04 -2.35
N ASN A 2 -14.99 -18.16 -2.87
CA ASN A 2 -15.65 -18.29 -4.16
C ASN A 2 -15.94 -16.91 -4.80
N LEU A 3 -16.78 -16.87 -5.83
CA LEU A 3 -17.19 -15.64 -6.52
C LEU A 3 -17.79 -14.59 -5.57
N THR A 4 -18.59 -15.00 -4.59
CA THR A 4 -19.21 -14.07 -3.62
C THR A 4 -18.15 -13.35 -2.79
N ASP A 5 -17.05 -14.01 -2.43
CA ASP A 5 -15.95 -13.36 -1.72
C ASP A 5 -15.20 -12.35 -2.59
N ILE A 6 -15.00 -12.66 -3.88
CA ILE A 6 -14.41 -11.72 -4.85
C ILE A 6 -15.33 -10.52 -5.07
N GLN A 7 -16.65 -10.76 -5.10
CA GLN A 7 -17.67 -9.71 -5.17
C GLN A 7 -17.64 -8.79 -3.94
N LEU A 8 -17.50 -9.34 -2.73
CA LEU A 8 -17.30 -8.54 -1.51
C LEU A 8 -16.03 -7.69 -1.59
N CYS A 9 -14.94 -8.24 -2.13
CA CYS A 9 -13.73 -7.48 -2.38
C CYS A 9 -13.95 -6.35 -3.41
N ALA A 10 -14.77 -6.59 -4.44
CA ALA A 10 -15.09 -5.59 -5.46
C ALA A 10 -15.93 -4.44 -4.90
N ASP A 11 -16.92 -4.75 -4.06
CA ASP A 11 -17.74 -3.74 -3.37
C ASP A 11 -16.86 -2.90 -2.44
N PHE A 12 -15.99 -3.56 -1.66
CA PHE A 12 -15.04 -2.89 -0.80
C PHE A 12 -14.09 -1.98 -1.59
N PHE A 13 -13.55 -2.46 -2.72
CA PHE A 13 -12.70 -1.68 -3.60
C PHE A 13 -13.42 -0.46 -4.17
N HIS A 14 -14.68 -0.64 -4.57
CA HIS A 14 -15.50 0.42 -5.12
C HIS A 14 -15.72 1.56 -4.13
N VAL A 15 -16.00 1.23 -2.87
CA VAL A 15 -16.23 2.23 -1.83
C VAL A 15 -14.91 2.89 -1.40
N ASN A 16 -13.89 2.09 -1.09
CA ASN A 16 -12.71 2.58 -0.37
C ASN A 16 -11.57 3.05 -1.27
N TYR A 17 -11.55 2.68 -2.55
CA TYR A 17 -10.48 3.10 -3.45
C TYR A 17 -11.00 3.79 -4.72
N LEU A 18 -12.21 3.48 -5.21
CA LEU A 18 -12.77 4.16 -6.39
C LEU A 18 -13.58 5.41 -6.05
N LYS A 19 -14.36 5.37 -4.96
CA LYS A 19 -15.17 6.50 -4.49
C LYS A 19 -14.49 7.35 -3.43
N THR A 20 -13.37 6.88 -2.91
CA THR A 20 -12.57 7.54 -1.89
C THR A 20 -11.16 7.69 -2.43
N PHE A 21 -10.59 8.88 -2.32
CA PHE A 21 -9.16 9.08 -2.47
C PHE A 21 -8.58 9.60 -1.16
N TYR A 22 -7.35 9.18 -0.88
CA TYR A 22 -6.65 9.53 0.34
C TYR A 22 -5.55 10.54 0.04
N LEU A 23 -5.38 11.52 0.91
CA LEU A 23 -4.22 12.40 0.93
C LEU A 23 -3.34 11.97 2.10
N VAL A 24 -2.13 11.52 1.80
CA VAL A 24 -1.14 11.12 2.80
C VAL A 24 -0.08 12.19 2.87
N ILE A 25 0.30 12.60 4.08
CA ILE A 25 1.38 13.54 4.34
C ILE A 25 2.38 12.87 5.27
N THR A 26 3.66 12.91 4.94
CA THR A 26 4.73 12.35 5.76
C THR A 26 5.36 13.41 6.66
N TYR A 27 6.12 12.96 7.66
CA TYR A 27 6.99 13.85 8.43
C TYR A 27 8.17 14.39 7.61
N ASN A 28 8.43 13.90 6.41
CA ASN A 28 9.43 14.47 5.51
C ASN A 28 8.81 15.48 4.52
N GLU A 29 7.62 16.01 4.85
CA GLU A 29 6.88 17.01 4.08
C GLU A 29 6.41 16.58 2.68
N ASN A 30 6.60 15.30 2.33
CA ASN A 30 6.02 14.74 1.12
C ASN A 30 4.51 14.57 1.28
N SER A 31 3.78 14.86 0.21
CA SER A 31 2.34 14.66 0.14
C SER A 31 1.95 14.00 -1.17
N PHE A 32 1.04 13.04 -1.11
CA PHE A 32 0.61 12.31 -2.30
C PHE A 32 -0.83 11.82 -2.19
N ILE A 33 -1.46 11.73 -3.37
CA ILE A 33 -2.85 11.32 -3.52
C ILE A 33 -2.91 9.84 -3.89
N LEU A 34 -3.68 9.07 -3.13
CA LEU A 34 -3.87 7.63 -3.31
C LEU A 34 -5.31 7.30 -3.72
N LEU A 35 -5.49 6.54 -4.80
CA LEU A 35 -6.80 6.02 -5.22
C LEU A 35 -6.70 4.71 -6.00
N GLY A 36 -7.84 4.13 -6.32
CA GLY A 36 -7.96 2.96 -7.17
C GLY A 36 -8.32 3.32 -8.61
N GLU A 37 -8.04 2.37 -9.50
CA GLU A 37 -8.61 2.33 -10.84
C GLU A 37 -9.27 0.98 -11.06
N LYS A 38 -10.43 0.96 -11.73
CA LYS A 38 -11.18 -0.28 -12.02
C LYS A 38 -10.31 -1.34 -12.69
N ALA A 39 -9.39 -0.90 -13.55
CA ALA A 39 -8.47 -1.76 -14.29
C ALA A 39 -7.53 -2.56 -13.37
N ASN A 40 -7.24 -2.08 -12.16
CA ASN A 40 -6.30 -2.74 -11.25
C ASN A 40 -6.97 -3.89 -10.47
N PHE A 41 -8.29 -3.87 -10.31
CA PHE A 41 -9.00 -4.81 -9.46
C PHE A 41 -8.73 -6.29 -9.79
N PRO A 42 -8.80 -6.76 -11.06
CA PRO A 42 -8.49 -8.16 -11.36
C PRO A 42 -7.10 -8.60 -10.88
N HIS A 43 -6.09 -7.74 -11.06
CA HIS A 43 -4.73 -8.02 -10.60
C HIS A 43 -4.64 -8.04 -9.06
N LEU A 44 -5.34 -7.11 -8.39
CA LEU A 44 -5.42 -7.07 -6.93
C LEU A 44 -6.01 -8.36 -6.35
N MET A 45 -6.94 -8.99 -7.08
CA MET A 45 -7.54 -10.29 -6.74
C MET A 45 -6.75 -11.50 -7.24
N GLY A 46 -5.59 -11.30 -7.87
CA GLY A 46 -4.78 -12.40 -8.39
C GLY A 46 -5.35 -13.09 -9.63
N ILE A 47 -6.30 -12.45 -10.33
CA ILE A 47 -6.83 -12.91 -11.63
C ILE A 47 -5.82 -12.53 -12.72
N GLN A 48 -5.35 -13.51 -13.49
CA GLN A 48 -4.32 -13.29 -14.49
C GLN A 48 -4.87 -12.64 -15.76
N ASN A 49 -4.04 -11.81 -16.39
CA ASN A 49 -4.40 -11.08 -17.62
C ASN A 49 -4.87 -12.01 -18.74
N ASN A 50 -4.06 -13.04 -19.02
CA ASN A 50 -4.37 -14.00 -20.08
C ASN A 50 -5.68 -14.76 -19.83
N THR A 51 -6.01 -15.02 -18.56
CA THR A 51 -7.23 -15.74 -18.18
C THR A 51 -8.49 -14.96 -18.53
N TYR A 52 -8.59 -13.67 -18.17
CA TYR A 52 -9.82 -12.93 -18.49
C TYR A 52 -9.86 -12.47 -19.96
N ARG A 53 -8.72 -12.21 -20.60
CA ARG A 53 -8.68 -11.82 -22.02
C ARG A 53 -9.14 -12.95 -22.94
N SER A 54 -8.77 -14.20 -22.65
CA SER A 54 -9.23 -15.36 -23.43
C SER A 54 -10.74 -15.61 -23.33
N HIS A 55 -11.43 -14.91 -22.42
CA HIS A 55 -12.88 -15.01 -22.20
C HIS A 55 -13.62 -13.71 -22.56
N GLY A 56 -13.05 -12.91 -23.48
CA GLY A 56 -13.72 -11.73 -24.05
C GLY A 56 -13.49 -10.42 -23.29
N TYR A 57 -12.85 -10.45 -22.11
CA TYR A 57 -12.53 -9.23 -21.36
C TYR A 57 -11.25 -8.57 -21.89
N ASN A 58 -11.34 -7.92 -23.05
CA ASN A 58 -10.22 -7.19 -23.66
C ASN A 58 -9.71 -6.00 -22.82
N ARG A 59 -10.53 -5.53 -21.86
CA ARG A 59 -10.20 -4.48 -20.91
C ARG A 59 -10.55 -4.93 -19.49
N PRO A 60 -9.64 -4.82 -18.50
CA PRO A 60 -9.86 -5.34 -17.15
C PRO A 60 -11.03 -4.67 -16.42
N GLN A 61 -11.33 -3.40 -16.72
CA GLN A 61 -12.47 -2.69 -16.12
C GLN A 61 -13.83 -3.29 -16.50
N TYR A 62 -13.94 -4.01 -17.63
CA TYR A 62 -15.17 -4.70 -18.00
C TYR A 62 -15.42 -5.89 -17.07
N LEU A 63 -14.37 -6.67 -16.76
CA LEU A 63 -14.47 -7.73 -15.77
C LEU A 63 -14.86 -7.18 -14.41
N PHE A 64 -14.25 -6.07 -13.98
CA PHE A 64 -14.64 -5.42 -12.73
C PHE A 64 -16.13 -5.02 -12.72
N ASN A 65 -16.63 -4.41 -13.80
CA ASN A 65 -18.02 -4.00 -13.92
C ASN A 65 -18.98 -5.20 -13.83
N ASP A 66 -18.62 -6.34 -14.42
CA ASP A 66 -19.44 -7.56 -14.34
C ASP A 66 -19.41 -8.19 -12.94
N ILE A 67 -18.25 -8.18 -12.27
CA ILE A 67 -18.14 -8.64 -10.87
C ILE A 67 -19.03 -7.79 -9.95
N ILE A 68 -18.92 -6.46 -10.02
CA ILE A 68 -19.71 -5.58 -9.16
C ILE A 68 -21.19 -5.58 -9.52
N GLY A 69 -21.52 -5.72 -10.82
CA GLY A 69 -22.88 -5.83 -11.32
C GLY A 69 -23.56 -7.18 -11.08
N ARG A 70 -22.82 -8.16 -10.54
CA ARG A 70 -23.30 -9.54 -10.30
C ARG A 70 -23.71 -10.25 -11.60
N ASN A 71 -23.09 -9.88 -12.71
CA ASN A 71 -23.28 -10.55 -13.98
C ASN A 71 -22.62 -11.93 -13.97
N PRO A 72 -23.11 -12.89 -14.77
CA PRO A 72 -22.48 -14.20 -14.89
C PRO A 72 -21.02 -14.09 -15.37
N ILE A 73 -20.11 -14.78 -14.68
CA ILE A 73 -18.68 -14.82 -15.01
C ILE A 73 -18.27 -16.28 -15.18
N SER A 74 -17.46 -16.56 -16.20
CA SER A 74 -16.92 -17.90 -16.42
C SER A 74 -16.16 -18.41 -15.20
N THR A 75 -16.44 -19.66 -14.81
CA THR A 75 -15.76 -20.35 -13.71
C THR A 75 -14.28 -20.61 -14.01
N SER A 76 -13.86 -20.50 -15.27
CA SER A 76 -12.45 -20.51 -15.67
C SER A 76 -11.71 -19.22 -15.27
N ILE A 77 -12.43 -18.11 -15.07
CA ILE A 77 -11.86 -16.85 -14.55
C ILE A 77 -11.92 -16.83 -13.02
N ILE A 78 -13.08 -17.13 -12.44
CA ILE A 78 -13.29 -17.20 -11.00
C ILE A 78 -13.94 -18.55 -10.67
N PRO A 79 -13.18 -19.53 -10.16
CA PRO A 79 -13.72 -20.85 -9.84
C PRO A 79 -14.79 -20.81 -8.76
N ASN A 80 -15.73 -21.77 -8.81
CA ASN A 80 -16.73 -21.96 -7.76
C ASN A 80 -16.10 -22.26 -6.38
N HIS A 81 -14.92 -22.86 -6.39
CA HIS A 81 -14.13 -23.11 -5.19
C HIS A 81 -12.67 -22.69 -5.43
N ILE A 82 -12.28 -21.55 -4.84
CA ILE A 82 -10.94 -21.02 -4.94
C ILE A 82 -10.05 -21.74 -3.91
N SER A 83 -9.04 -22.44 -4.40
CA SER A 83 -8.09 -23.21 -3.56
C SER A 83 -7.35 -22.32 -2.55
N PRO A 84 -7.24 -22.71 -1.27
CA PRO A 84 -6.48 -21.97 -0.24
C PRO A 84 -5.02 -21.65 -0.61
N ASN A 85 -4.41 -22.50 -1.44
CA ASN A 85 -3.03 -22.33 -1.87
C ASN A 85 -2.87 -21.42 -3.11
N SER A 86 -3.98 -21.06 -3.76
CA SER A 86 -3.95 -20.21 -4.95
C SER A 86 -3.58 -18.76 -4.63
N LYS A 87 -2.99 -18.08 -5.61
CA LYS A 87 -2.70 -16.64 -5.52
C LYS A 87 -3.98 -15.82 -5.27
N MET A 88 -5.09 -16.22 -5.89
CA MET A 88 -6.38 -15.55 -5.75
C MET A 88 -6.90 -15.61 -4.31
N TYR A 89 -6.86 -16.79 -3.68
CA TYR A 89 -7.29 -16.94 -2.29
C TYR A 89 -6.48 -16.04 -1.35
N LYS A 90 -5.14 -16.12 -1.44
CA LYS A 90 -4.24 -15.29 -0.62
C LYS A 90 -4.50 -13.80 -0.81
N LYS A 91 -4.80 -13.37 -2.05
CA LYS A 91 -5.10 -11.98 -2.41
C LYS A 91 -6.54 -11.53 -2.14
N ALA A 92 -7.45 -12.40 -1.75
CA ALA A 92 -8.80 -11.99 -1.39
C ALA A 92 -9.08 -12.11 0.12
N LEU A 93 -8.41 -13.03 0.82
CA LEU A 93 -8.73 -13.40 2.22
C LEU A 93 -8.80 -12.21 3.18
N ASN A 94 -7.87 -11.25 3.06
CA ASN A 94 -7.83 -10.07 3.93
C ASN A 94 -7.84 -8.74 3.16
N PHE A 95 -8.27 -8.75 1.89
CA PHE A 95 -8.27 -7.53 1.09
C PHE A 95 -9.17 -6.44 1.67
N THR A 96 -10.30 -6.82 2.28
CA THR A 96 -11.24 -5.91 2.96
C THR A 96 -10.67 -5.26 4.22
N LYS A 97 -9.48 -5.68 4.67
CA LYS A 97 -8.72 -5.04 5.75
C LYS A 97 -7.60 -4.16 5.24
N SER A 98 -7.35 -4.11 3.93
CA SER A 98 -6.21 -3.40 3.33
C SER A 98 -6.11 -1.93 3.77
N THR A 99 -7.24 -1.27 3.95
CA THR A 99 -7.29 0.13 4.37
C THR A 99 -6.94 0.36 5.85
N ASP A 100 -6.82 -0.69 6.65
CA ASP A 100 -6.39 -0.58 8.06
C ASP A 100 -5.00 0.03 8.19
N ILE A 101 -4.18 -0.03 7.13
CA ILE A 101 -2.91 0.68 7.04
C ILE A 101 -3.02 2.19 7.27
N PHE A 102 -4.17 2.78 6.92
CA PHE A 102 -4.42 4.21 7.03
C PHE A 102 -4.91 4.66 8.40
N TRP A 103 -5.41 3.75 9.25
CA TRP A 103 -6.02 4.15 10.53
C TRP A 103 -5.87 3.20 11.71
N LYS A 104 -5.69 1.89 11.52
CA LYS A 104 -5.51 0.95 12.65
C LYS A 104 -4.05 0.66 12.97
N ASN A 105 -3.18 0.75 11.97
CA ASN A 105 -1.81 0.28 12.09
C ASN A 105 -0.95 1.19 12.99
N SER A 106 0.05 0.60 13.67
CA SER A 106 0.86 1.23 14.72
C SER A 106 2.25 1.66 14.27
N GLY A 107 2.70 1.23 13.09
CA GLY A 107 3.94 1.72 12.49
C GLY A 107 3.86 1.83 10.98
N PRO A 108 2.85 2.52 10.41
CA PRO A 108 2.81 2.65 8.96
C PRO A 108 3.91 3.59 8.50
N LEU A 109 4.69 3.10 7.54
CA LEU A 109 5.79 3.78 6.88
C LEU A 109 5.48 3.86 5.39
N THR A 110 6.09 4.83 4.74
CA THR A 110 6.14 4.97 3.30
C THR A 110 7.54 4.58 2.85
N LEU A 111 7.65 3.66 1.88
CA LEU A 111 8.91 3.34 1.22
C LEU A 111 8.87 3.96 -0.17
N ASN A 112 9.86 4.80 -0.49
CA ASN A 112 10.10 5.27 -1.85
C ASN A 112 10.75 4.12 -2.61
N TYR A 113 9.92 3.25 -3.18
CA TYR A 113 10.33 1.90 -3.54
C TYR A 113 11.17 1.91 -4.80
N ASN A 114 12.44 1.53 -4.64
CA ASN A 114 13.35 1.27 -5.73
C ASN A 114 13.57 -0.24 -5.92
N PRO A 115 13.05 -0.85 -7.00
CA PRO A 115 13.21 -2.28 -7.26
C PRO A 115 14.65 -2.72 -7.52
N SER A 116 15.58 -1.81 -7.82
CA SER A 116 17.00 -2.16 -7.98
C SER A 116 17.69 -2.47 -6.66
N LEU A 117 17.12 -2.01 -5.54
CA LEU A 117 17.69 -2.15 -4.19
C LEU A 117 17.15 -3.38 -3.43
N SER A 118 16.09 -4.02 -3.94
CA SER A 118 15.47 -5.18 -3.31
C SER A 118 15.77 -6.47 -4.06
N SER A 119 16.14 -7.52 -3.32
CA SER A 119 16.31 -8.88 -3.85
C SER A 119 14.97 -9.52 -4.23
N THR A 120 13.89 -9.13 -3.55
CA THR A 120 12.52 -9.54 -3.87
C THR A 120 11.81 -8.38 -4.56
N LYS A 121 11.62 -8.46 -5.87
CA LYS A 121 11.14 -7.31 -6.64
C LYS A 121 9.61 -7.25 -6.69
N LEU A 122 9.07 -6.07 -6.45
CA LEU A 122 7.72 -5.69 -6.86
C LEU A 122 7.83 -4.94 -8.18
N ASN A 123 7.03 -5.36 -9.15
CA ASN A 123 6.97 -4.67 -10.44
C ASN A 123 5.92 -3.56 -10.38
N ASN A 124 6.21 -2.44 -11.03
CA ASN A 124 5.30 -1.30 -11.15
C ASN A 124 4.79 -0.80 -9.79
N VAL A 125 5.71 -0.59 -8.85
CA VAL A 125 5.44 0.03 -7.55
C VAL A 125 6.44 1.17 -7.39
N ASP A 126 5.96 2.37 -7.11
CA ASP A 126 6.78 3.54 -6.83
C ASP A 126 6.75 3.87 -5.33
N ILE A 127 5.59 3.67 -4.69
CA ILE A 127 5.41 3.83 -3.25
C ILE A 127 4.87 2.54 -2.65
N LEU A 128 5.50 2.07 -1.58
CA LEU A 128 5.00 0.96 -0.78
C LEU A 128 4.67 1.46 0.63
N LEU A 129 3.37 1.49 0.96
CA LEU A 129 2.95 1.69 2.34
C LEU A 129 3.11 0.36 3.07
N THR A 130 3.79 0.35 4.20
CA THR A 130 4.03 -0.85 5.01
C THR A 130 3.71 -0.59 6.48
N ASP A 131 3.05 -1.51 7.16
CA ASP A 131 3.07 -1.54 8.62
C ASP A 131 4.05 -2.60 9.10
N ILE A 132 5.16 -2.14 9.68
CA ILE A 132 6.27 -3.00 10.12
C ILE A 132 5.89 -3.97 11.25
N ASN A 133 4.78 -3.72 11.96
CA ASN A 133 4.34 -4.57 13.06
C ASN A 133 3.45 -5.71 12.55
N THR A 134 2.55 -5.40 11.61
CA THR A 134 1.58 -6.37 11.09
C THR A 134 2.03 -7.02 9.79
N GLY A 135 2.96 -6.45 9.01
CA GLY A 135 3.34 -6.97 7.70
C GLY A 135 2.29 -6.76 6.60
N TYR A 136 1.28 -5.91 6.84
CA TYR A 136 0.38 -5.44 5.77
C TYR A 136 1.10 -4.41 4.91
N MET A 137 1.05 -4.62 3.60
CA MET A 137 1.72 -3.76 2.63
C MET A 137 0.80 -3.43 1.45
N LEU A 138 0.74 -2.17 1.07
CA LEU A 138 0.02 -1.67 -0.11
C LEU A 138 0.98 -1.00 -1.08
N GLY A 139 1.08 -1.54 -2.29
CA GLY A 139 1.91 -0.98 -3.35
C GLY A 139 1.11 -0.08 -4.27
N TRP A 140 1.70 1.05 -4.62
CA TRP A 140 1.11 2.10 -5.41
C TRP A 140 2.03 2.51 -6.55
N VAL A 141 1.45 2.80 -7.70
CA VAL A 141 2.17 3.25 -8.90
C VAL A 141 1.75 4.66 -9.26
N SER A 142 2.71 5.51 -9.53
CA SER A 142 2.52 6.87 -10.02
C SER A 142 1.78 6.84 -11.36
N ASN A 143 0.88 7.80 -11.52
CA ASN A 143 0.20 8.07 -12.77
C ASN A 143 0.14 9.60 -12.96
N ASN A 144 1.09 10.10 -13.73
CA ASN A 144 1.27 11.53 -13.98
C ASN A 144 0.41 12.05 -15.14
N LYS A 145 -0.64 11.30 -15.52
CA LYS A 145 -1.47 11.59 -16.70
C LYS A 145 -2.82 12.24 -16.37
N ILE A 146 -3.05 12.69 -15.13
CA ILE A 146 -4.26 13.47 -14.84
C ILE A 146 -4.00 14.94 -15.16
N SER A 147 -4.25 15.33 -16.40
CA SER A 147 -4.34 16.74 -16.77
C SER A 147 -5.57 17.35 -16.09
N VAL A 148 -5.35 18.29 -15.17
CA VAL A 148 -6.38 19.17 -14.60
C VAL A 148 -6.82 20.18 -15.65
N ASN A 149 -5.85 20.69 -16.42
CA ASN A 149 -6.06 21.51 -17.60
C ASN A 149 -4.85 21.35 -18.53
N ALA A 150 -4.74 22.20 -19.55
CA ALA A 150 -3.66 22.16 -20.54
C ALA A 150 -2.25 22.30 -19.92
N ASN A 151 -2.12 22.91 -18.73
CA ASN A 151 -0.85 23.29 -18.13
C ASN A 151 -0.57 22.63 -16.77
N ILE A 152 -1.58 22.05 -16.13
CA ILE A 152 -1.47 21.46 -14.79
C ILE A 152 -1.77 19.97 -14.89
N THR A 153 -0.79 19.15 -14.54
CA THR A 153 -0.96 17.72 -14.33
C THR A 153 -0.85 17.41 -12.85
N MET A 154 -1.83 16.68 -12.32
CA MET A 154 -1.73 16.11 -10.98
C MET A 154 -1.09 14.73 -11.05
N GLU A 155 -0.12 14.51 -10.17
CA GLU A 155 0.36 13.18 -9.87
C GLU A 155 -0.58 12.51 -8.88
N LYS A 156 -1.02 11.31 -9.24
CA LYS A 156 -1.72 10.42 -8.33
C LYS A 156 -1.01 9.08 -8.28
N TYR A 157 -1.25 8.35 -7.22
CA TYR A 157 -0.76 7.00 -7.03
C TYR A 157 -1.94 6.03 -7.00
N CYS A 158 -1.88 5.03 -7.87
CA CYS A 158 -2.93 4.04 -8.03
C CYS A 158 -2.54 2.75 -7.32
N ILE A 159 -3.43 2.21 -6.47
CA ILE A 159 -3.16 0.92 -5.81
C ILE A 159 -3.01 -0.14 -6.89
N CYS A 160 -1.87 -0.83 -6.89
CA CYS A 160 -1.51 -1.82 -7.90
C CYS A 160 -1.23 -3.20 -7.28
N THR A 161 -0.87 -3.27 -6.00
CA THR A 161 -0.73 -4.54 -5.29
C THR A 161 -1.02 -4.37 -3.80
N TRP A 162 -1.30 -5.49 -3.15
CA TRP A 162 -1.43 -5.58 -1.71
C TRP A 162 -0.90 -6.94 -1.26
N ILE A 163 -0.36 -7.00 -0.05
CA ILE A 163 0.34 -8.16 0.49
C ILE A 163 0.04 -8.26 1.99
N ASP A 164 -0.24 -9.47 2.44
CA ASP A 164 -0.45 -9.80 3.85
C ASP A 164 0.62 -10.78 4.31
N GLU A 165 1.50 -10.33 5.19
CA GLU A 165 2.52 -11.15 5.86
C GLU A 165 2.24 -11.21 7.38
N SER A 166 1.00 -11.04 7.83
CA SER A 166 0.68 -10.98 9.25
C SER A 166 0.91 -12.27 10.01
N ALA A 167 0.81 -13.41 9.33
CA ALA A 167 1.17 -14.72 9.86
C ALA A 167 2.67 -15.07 9.68
N GLY A 168 3.43 -14.20 9.02
CA GLY A 168 4.85 -14.40 8.72
C GLY A 168 5.78 -13.98 9.87
N ILE A 169 7.04 -14.37 9.74
CA ILE A 169 8.14 -13.92 10.60
C ILE A 169 8.53 -12.47 10.27
N GLN A 170 9.33 -11.82 11.13
CA GLN A 170 9.72 -10.41 10.94
C GLN A 170 10.36 -10.16 9.57
N GLN A 171 11.20 -11.08 9.09
CA GLN A 171 11.83 -10.98 7.76
C GLN A 171 10.80 -10.94 6.63
N SER A 172 9.69 -11.66 6.76
CA SER A 172 8.60 -11.62 5.77
C SER A 172 7.88 -10.27 5.78
N LYS A 173 7.65 -9.70 6.98
CA LYS A 173 6.99 -8.39 7.15
C LYS A 173 7.80 -7.23 6.59
N GLU A 174 9.13 -7.35 6.62
CA GLU A 174 10.07 -6.31 6.20
C GLU A 174 10.70 -6.60 4.82
N LYS A 175 10.24 -7.62 4.09
CA LYS A 175 10.93 -8.18 2.91
C LYS A 175 11.24 -7.18 1.79
N TYR A 176 10.55 -6.05 1.72
CA TYR A 176 10.76 -4.99 0.72
C TYR A 176 11.43 -3.73 1.26
N MET A 177 11.74 -3.67 2.56
CA MET A 177 12.45 -2.54 3.17
C MET A 177 13.96 -2.46 2.88
N PRO A 178 14.69 -3.56 2.60
CA PRO A 178 16.14 -3.48 2.45
C PRO A 178 16.61 -2.35 1.52
N HIS A 179 17.51 -1.53 2.06
CA HIS A 179 18.17 -0.40 1.42
C HIS A 179 17.27 0.73 0.91
N GLN A 180 15.97 0.73 1.26
CA GLN A 180 15.04 1.77 0.83
C GLN A 180 15.19 3.05 1.65
N ASP A 181 14.78 4.17 1.03
CA ASP A 181 14.41 5.37 1.76
C ASP A 181 13.03 5.18 2.39
N VAL A 182 12.92 5.54 3.67
CA VAL A 182 11.74 5.30 4.51
C VAL A 182 11.27 6.61 5.09
N GLU A 183 9.98 6.88 4.97
CA GLU A 183 9.33 8.04 5.56
C GLU A 183 8.21 7.61 6.51
N LEU A 184 7.92 8.48 7.48
CA LEU A 184 6.86 8.25 8.45
C LEU A 184 5.60 8.96 8.02
N ILE A 185 4.48 8.25 7.98
CA ILE A 185 3.19 8.89 7.74
C ILE A 185 2.87 9.77 8.95
N ARG A 186 2.51 11.03 8.71
CA ARG A 186 2.05 11.96 9.74
C ARG A 186 0.54 12.12 9.72
N PHE A 187 -0.02 12.37 8.54
CA PHE A 187 -1.46 12.54 8.37
C PHE A 187 -2.00 11.67 7.26
N VAL A 188 -3.22 11.18 7.49
CA VAL A 188 -4.06 10.62 6.43
C VAL A 188 -5.39 11.36 6.46
N PHE A 189 -5.75 11.91 5.31
CA PHE A 189 -7.07 12.45 5.04
C PHE A 189 -7.75 11.60 3.97
N ALA A 190 -9.08 11.66 3.94
CA ALA A 190 -9.88 11.06 2.88
C ALA A 190 -10.96 12.03 2.44
N PHE A 191 -11.22 12.08 1.14
CA PHE A 191 -12.43 12.68 0.62
C PHE A 191 -13.52 11.63 0.55
N ASP A 192 -14.66 11.90 1.17
CA ASP A 192 -15.82 11.02 1.05
C ASP A 192 -16.56 11.22 -0.28
N ASN A 193 -17.64 10.45 -0.46
CA ASN A 193 -18.50 10.51 -1.64
C ASN A 193 -19.24 11.86 -1.82
N THR A 194 -19.16 12.78 -0.85
CA THR A 194 -19.69 14.15 -0.92
C THR A 194 -18.59 15.18 -1.20
N SER A 195 -17.36 14.73 -1.49
CA SER A 195 -16.17 15.57 -1.69
C SER A 195 -15.77 16.37 -0.44
N LYS A 196 -16.17 15.92 0.75
CA LYS A 196 -15.74 16.54 1.99
C LYS A 196 -14.41 15.95 2.43
N LEU A 197 -13.43 16.83 2.67
CA LEU A 197 -12.15 16.43 3.26
C LEU A 197 -12.34 16.08 4.73
N ILE A 198 -12.03 14.84 5.09
CA ILE A 198 -12.10 14.34 6.47
C ILE A 198 -10.71 13.92 6.89
N ARG A 199 -10.22 14.50 7.98
CA ARG A 199 -9.01 14.00 8.66
C ARG A 199 -9.30 12.63 9.24
N LYS A 200 -8.69 11.59 8.68
CA LYS A 200 -8.89 10.21 9.13
C LYS A 200 -8.00 9.90 10.33
N LYS A 201 -6.73 10.29 10.26
CA LYS A 201 -5.77 10.02 11.34
C LYS A 201 -4.60 10.99 11.35
N GLU A 202 -4.12 11.28 12.56
CA GLU A 202 -2.78 11.78 12.83
C GLU A 202 -1.97 10.68 13.52
N TYR A 203 -0.76 10.46 13.04
CA TYR A 203 0.18 9.52 13.61
C TYR A 203 1.16 10.30 14.48
N ILE A 204 1.15 9.98 15.78
CA ILE A 204 2.11 10.51 16.75
C ILE A 204 2.92 9.33 17.25
N TYR A 205 4.22 9.35 17.01
CA TYR A 205 5.13 8.27 17.40
C TYR A 205 5.77 8.59 18.75
N ASP A 206 5.42 7.80 19.78
CA ASP A 206 6.10 7.84 21.06
C ASP A 206 7.52 7.22 21.00
N ARG A 207 8.25 7.25 22.11
CA ARG A 207 9.63 6.72 22.18
C ARG A 207 9.70 5.23 21.82
N THR A 208 8.70 4.43 22.17
CA THR A 208 8.65 2.98 21.87
C THR A 208 8.49 2.75 20.38
N HIS A 209 7.57 3.46 19.73
CA HIS A 209 7.38 3.39 18.28
C HIS A 209 8.64 3.84 17.54
N LYS A 210 9.20 4.99 17.93
CA LYS A 210 10.45 5.54 17.37
C LYS A 210 11.59 4.51 17.42
N LYS A 211 11.78 3.87 18.58
CA LYS A 211 12.78 2.81 18.77
C LYS A 211 12.52 1.61 17.87
N SER A 212 11.27 1.15 17.74
CA SER A 212 10.92 0.04 16.86
C SER A 212 11.23 0.34 15.39
N ILE A 213 10.88 1.54 14.93
CA ILE A 213 11.18 2.04 13.58
C ILE A 213 12.69 2.08 13.32
N LEU A 214 13.47 2.65 14.24
CA LEU A 214 14.93 2.70 14.10
C LEU A 214 15.56 1.31 14.03
N LYS A 215 15.09 0.36 14.86
CA LYS A 215 15.54 -1.03 14.81
C LYS A 215 15.18 -1.69 13.48
N SER A 216 14.00 -1.41 12.93
CA SER A 216 13.58 -1.91 11.61
C SER A 216 14.46 -1.32 10.49
N CYS A 217 14.71 -0.02 10.52
CA CYS A 217 15.60 0.65 9.57
C CYS A 217 17.03 0.10 9.65
N ALA A 218 17.56 -0.10 10.87
CA ALA A 218 18.88 -0.68 11.10
C ALA A 218 19.01 -2.09 10.52
N ARG A 219 18.04 -2.99 10.80
CA ARG A 219 18.04 -4.36 10.27
C ARG A 219 18.05 -4.41 8.75
N ASN A 220 17.40 -3.44 8.11
CA ASN A 220 17.21 -3.39 6.67
C ASN A 220 18.18 -2.41 5.97
N ASN A 221 19.12 -1.81 6.70
CA ASN A 221 20.01 -0.77 6.18
C ASN A 221 19.27 0.34 5.42
N CYS A 222 18.11 0.74 5.95
CA CYS A 222 17.30 1.81 5.41
C CYS A 222 17.83 3.18 5.82
N ASN A 223 17.45 4.19 5.06
CA ASN A 223 17.62 5.60 5.43
C ASN A 223 16.26 6.16 5.86
N LEU A 224 16.15 6.57 7.12
CA LEU A 224 14.96 7.24 7.63
C LEU A 224 14.99 8.72 7.24
N LEU A 225 14.05 9.13 6.41
CA LEU A 225 13.82 10.51 6.00
C LEU A 225 12.74 11.15 6.90
N ILE A 226 13.09 12.27 7.53
CA ILE A 226 12.22 12.96 8.48
C ILE A 226 12.60 14.44 8.62
N ASP A 227 11.63 15.32 8.90
CA ASP A 227 11.90 16.74 9.14
C ASP A 227 12.90 16.98 10.28
N THR A 228 13.56 18.14 10.23
CA THR A 228 14.62 18.52 11.17
C THR A 228 14.10 18.63 12.61
N ALA A 229 12.84 19.05 12.81
CA ALA A 229 12.26 19.24 14.13
C ALA A 229 12.05 17.90 14.85
N ASN A 230 11.70 16.84 14.12
CA ASN A 230 11.49 15.51 14.66
C ASN A 230 12.78 14.67 14.64
N ALA A 231 13.71 14.94 13.73
CA ALA A 231 14.97 14.20 13.60
C ALA A 231 15.77 14.14 14.91
N CYS A 232 15.77 15.20 15.72
CA CYS A 232 16.52 15.25 16.99
C CYS A 232 16.12 14.12 17.95
N HIS A 233 14.83 13.80 18.04
CA HIS A 233 14.32 12.74 18.90
C HIS A 233 14.77 11.35 18.46
N TYR A 234 14.85 11.11 17.14
CA TYR A 234 15.33 9.84 16.60
C TYR A 234 16.85 9.69 16.77
N LYS A 235 17.61 10.78 16.55
CA LYS A 235 19.06 10.80 16.76
C LYS A 235 19.43 10.54 18.23
N GLU A 236 18.74 11.17 19.17
CA GLU A 236 18.93 10.94 20.60
C GLU A 236 18.73 9.45 20.97
N ILE A 237 17.63 8.84 20.48
CA ILE A 237 17.34 7.43 20.73
C ILE A 237 18.42 6.55 20.09
N ALA A 238 18.83 6.82 18.85
CA ALA A 238 19.84 6.04 18.14
C ALA A 238 21.17 6.00 18.91
N VAL A 239 21.65 7.16 19.36
CA VAL A 239 22.92 7.27 20.12
C VAL A 239 22.78 6.62 21.51
N THR A 240 21.71 6.94 22.25
CA THR A 240 21.53 6.45 23.62
C THR A 240 21.39 4.94 23.68
N GLU A 241 20.76 4.34 22.66
CA GLU A 241 20.45 2.91 22.61
C GLU A 241 21.44 2.12 21.73
N GLY A 242 22.44 2.79 21.13
CA GLY A 242 23.43 2.18 20.25
C GLY A 242 22.80 1.49 19.03
N ILE A 243 21.81 2.11 18.39
CA ILE A 243 21.12 1.54 17.22
C ILE A 243 21.81 2.02 15.93
N PRO A 244 22.53 1.15 15.20
CA PRO A 244 23.25 1.56 13.99
C PRO A 244 22.27 1.83 12.86
N CYS A 245 21.99 3.09 12.58
CA CYS A 245 20.95 3.48 11.61
C CYS A 245 21.32 4.76 10.85
N LYS A 246 20.69 4.95 9.69
CA LYS A 246 20.87 6.16 8.89
C LYS A 246 19.62 7.04 8.99
N ILE A 247 19.81 8.30 9.34
CA ILE A 247 18.75 9.31 9.45
C ILE A 247 19.15 10.52 8.61
N ASN A 248 18.32 10.87 7.62
CA ASN A 248 18.58 11.94 6.65
C ASN A 248 19.98 11.86 6.02
N GLY A 249 20.40 10.66 5.63
CA GLY A 249 21.71 10.42 5.01
C GLY A 249 22.88 10.28 5.99
N VAL A 250 22.71 10.63 7.27
CA VAL A 250 23.77 10.59 8.28
C VAL A 250 23.73 9.27 9.05
N GLN A 251 24.89 8.62 9.19
CA GLN A 251 25.04 7.38 9.95
C GLN A 251 25.19 7.68 11.45
N PHE A 252 24.43 6.96 12.27
CA PHE A 252 24.51 6.91 13.73
C PHE A 252 24.74 5.46 14.19
#